data_AF-A0A8J6PZD8-F1
#
_entry.id   AF-A0A8J6PZD8-F1
#
_cell.length_a   1.000
_cell.length_b   1.000
_cell.length_c   1.000
_cell.angle_alpha   90.00
_cell.angle_beta   90.00
_cell.angle_gamma   90.00
#
_symmetry.space_group_name_H-M   'P 1'
#
loop_
_entity.id
_entity.type
_entity.pdbx_description
1 polymer ?
#
loop_
_entity_poly.entity_id
_entity_poly.type
_entity_poly.pdbx_seq_one_letter_code
_entity_poly.pdbx_strand_id
1 'polypeptide(L)'
;MKEYFNQPVSKFTLGSIMLLFIIAFSCSSNGASDDDVVQEEEVEEVVELPEVSTNEPEDLTAISATFWAKIVNDGGASITERGICYGFNENPTYSKDFKTKANSYNGSGEFKTNLTDLESNKTYYARAYAINSKGVGYGNQISFVTQNVQDPVLAIGEKVSGAHDIFLEIILEDSGDLDIEEVGIVYNTSGGATIDEDSKIVSSEVQNNYLQRVTGLDPETPYFFRPYAKTTKGVIYSDQVSVSTIKKGNFTWDLWNPASNPDAETQAAYDRITEAFNIATTYYNNFTSIVKHVNVNYSPGTPTADANFDGWINMGAKVSYQKAGTAMHEMAHTVGVGTHWKYAELMQGTWQGSRANTILKLLTRDSNAVIKGDGTHFWPYGINGAHEDSGSDELYMIHALIIQGMKTDGLPSN
;
A
#
# COMPACT_ATOMS: atom_id res chain seq x y z
N MET A 1 -31.54 -29.98 10.56
CA MET A 1 -31.48 -30.01 12.03
C MET A 1 -32.04 -28.67 12.50
N LYS A 2 -33.38 -28.55 12.61
CA LYS A 2 -34.16 -28.37 13.87
C LYS A 2 -33.62 -27.23 14.73
N GLU A 3 -34.21 -26.02 14.74
CA GLU A 3 -35.43 -25.54 15.46
C GLU A 3 -35.43 -25.68 16.99
N TYR A 4 -36.11 -24.71 17.64
CA TYR A 4 -36.50 -24.50 19.06
C TYR A 4 -35.55 -23.61 19.89
N PHE A 5 -35.99 -22.52 20.55
CA PHE A 5 -37.26 -22.17 21.25
C PHE A 5 -37.71 -20.72 20.95
N ASN A 6 -38.97 -20.37 20.63
CA ASN A 6 -40.24 -20.32 21.41
C ASN A 6 -40.29 -19.34 22.64
N GLN A 7 -40.72 -18.07 22.41
CA GLN A 7 -42.02 -17.40 22.78
C GLN A 7 -42.66 -17.67 24.19
N PRO A 8 -43.67 -16.91 24.74
CA PRO A 8 -44.17 -15.52 24.51
C PRO A 8 -44.77 -14.73 25.76
N VAL A 9 -45.41 -13.57 25.44
CA VAL A 9 -46.59 -12.85 26.02
C VAL A 9 -46.52 -11.89 27.24
N SER A 10 -46.95 -10.63 27.05
CA SER A 10 -48.15 -10.01 27.68
C SER A 10 -48.50 -8.67 26.98
N LYS A 11 -49.54 -8.61 26.14
CA LYS A 11 -50.86 -7.94 26.34
C LYS A 11 -50.90 -6.80 27.37
N PHE A 12 -51.22 -5.57 26.92
CA PHE A 12 -52.11 -4.65 27.64
C PHE A 12 -52.93 -3.78 26.67
N THR A 13 -54.15 -3.48 27.10
CA THR A 13 -55.36 -3.10 26.36
C THR A 13 -55.71 -1.60 26.42
N LEU A 14 -56.60 -1.19 25.51
CA LEU A 14 -57.33 0.09 25.39
C LEU A 14 -57.94 0.65 26.69
N GLY A 15 -58.09 1.99 26.74
CA GLY A 15 -59.09 2.66 27.57
C GLY A 15 -59.04 4.20 27.51
N SER A 16 -59.93 4.82 26.71
CA SER A 16 -60.37 6.21 26.90
C SER A 16 -61.10 6.37 28.24
N ILE A 17 -61.10 7.57 28.86
CA ILE A 17 -62.27 8.19 29.51
C ILE A 17 -61.95 9.62 29.97
N MET A 18 -62.86 10.52 29.57
CA MET A 18 -63.08 11.91 29.97
C MET A 18 -63.78 11.96 31.33
N LEU A 19 -63.41 12.88 32.23
CA LEU A 19 -64.32 13.25 33.34
C LEU A 19 -64.20 14.72 33.75
N LEU A 20 -65.35 15.40 33.65
CA LEU A 20 -65.72 16.65 34.30
C LEU A 20 -65.68 16.52 35.83
N PHE A 21 -65.38 17.61 36.53
CA PHE A 21 -65.96 17.87 37.86
C PHE A 21 -66.43 19.32 37.96
N ILE A 22 -67.75 19.46 38.11
CA ILE A 22 -68.46 20.66 38.56
C ILE A 22 -68.62 20.53 40.08
N ILE A 23 -68.25 21.55 40.85
CA ILE A 23 -68.84 21.81 42.16
C ILE A 23 -69.17 23.30 42.23
N ALA A 24 -70.47 23.60 42.29
CA ALA A 24 -71.00 24.88 42.67
C ALA A 24 -71.33 24.84 44.17
N PHE A 25 -71.02 25.91 44.90
CA PHE A 25 -71.84 26.36 46.03
C PHE A 25 -71.85 27.90 46.09
N SER A 26 -73.04 28.41 46.38
CA SER A 26 -73.48 29.79 46.26
C SER A 26 -73.56 30.47 47.64
N CYS A 27 -73.70 31.80 47.58
CA CYS A 27 -74.32 32.73 48.55
C CYS A 27 -73.45 33.45 49.60
N SER A 28 -73.27 34.76 49.33
CA SER A 28 -73.83 35.91 50.07
C SER A 28 -73.27 36.28 51.46
N SER A 29 -72.61 37.44 51.55
CA SER A 29 -73.20 38.66 52.14
C SER A 29 -72.22 39.85 52.14
N ASN A 30 -72.80 41.05 52.07
CA ASN A 30 -72.19 42.37 51.88
C ASN A 30 -71.20 42.82 52.98
N GLY A 31 -70.23 43.66 52.61
CA GLY A 31 -69.46 44.50 53.55
C GLY A 31 -68.35 45.29 52.85
N ALA A 32 -68.43 46.62 52.90
CA ALA A 32 -67.63 47.61 52.16
C ALA A 32 -66.11 47.63 52.44
N SER A 33 -65.41 48.14 51.40
CA SER A 33 -64.14 48.89 51.33
C SER A 33 -62.86 48.25 51.88
N ASP A 34 -61.91 47.92 50.99
CA ASP A 34 -60.77 48.81 50.70
C ASP A 34 -60.11 48.39 49.37
N ASP A 35 -59.56 49.37 48.66
CA ASP A 35 -58.93 49.22 47.35
C ASP A 35 -57.64 48.37 47.44
N ASP A 36 -57.50 47.38 46.56
CA ASP A 36 -56.19 46.98 46.05
C ASP A 36 -56.36 46.41 44.63
N VAL A 37 -56.16 47.29 43.65
CA VAL A 37 -55.98 46.90 42.25
C VAL A 37 -54.58 46.32 42.12
N VAL A 38 -54.46 44.99 42.26
CA VAL A 38 -53.26 44.30 41.78
C VAL A 38 -53.38 44.24 40.25
N GLN A 39 -52.65 45.12 39.58
CA GLN A 39 -52.39 44.97 38.15
C GLN A 39 -51.47 43.75 38.01
N GLU A 40 -51.97 42.68 37.38
CA GLU A 40 -51.09 41.64 36.83
C GLU A 40 -50.32 42.27 35.68
N GLU A 41 -49.06 42.65 35.92
CA GLU A 41 -48.14 43.04 34.84
C GLU A 41 -47.95 41.82 33.93
N GLU A 42 -48.48 41.90 32.71
CA GLU A 42 -48.15 41.01 31.61
C GLU A 42 -46.66 41.24 31.28
N VAL A 43 -45.79 40.35 31.76
CA VAL A 43 -44.37 40.39 31.40
C VAL A 43 -44.26 39.97 29.94
N GLU A 44 -44.21 40.92 29.01
CA GLU A 44 -43.84 40.64 27.62
C GLU A 44 -42.43 40.03 27.61
N GLU A 45 -42.34 38.75 27.27
CA GLU A 45 -41.06 38.07 27.09
C GLU A 45 -40.38 38.62 25.83
N VAL A 46 -39.40 39.51 26.02
CA VAL A 46 -38.68 40.16 24.92
C VAL A 46 -37.76 39.13 24.24
N VAL A 47 -38.14 38.69 23.05
CA VAL A 47 -37.31 37.80 22.24
C VAL A 47 -36.28 38.60 21.43
N GLU A 48 -35.00 38.34 21.67
CA GLU A 48 -33.85 38.93 20.98
C GLU A 48 -33.24 37.97 19.94
N LEU A 49 -32.25 38.43 19.17
CA LEU A 49 -31.47 37.53 18.31
C LEU A 49 -30.53 36.66 19.17
N PRO A 50 -30.23 35.41 18.75
CA PRO A 50 -29.26 34.58 19.46
C PRO A 50 -27.87 35.23 19.50
N GLU A 51 -27.16 35.06 20.62
CA GLU A 51 -25.75 35.39 20.75
C GLU A 51 -24.91 34.12 20.54
N VAL A 52 -23.94 34.18 19.63
CA VAL A 52 -23.13 33.03 19.23
C VAL A 52 -21.66 33.43 19.27
N SER A 53 -20.77 32.48 19.53
CA SER A 53 -19.32 32.63 19.41
C SER A 53 -18.76 31.61 18.42
N THR A 54 -17.80 32.04 17.61
CA THR A 54 -17.11 31.22 16.61
C THR A 54 -15.66 31.03 17.05
N ASN A 55 -15.20 29.78 17.13
CA ASN A 55 -13.80 29.49 17.41
C ASN A 55 -12.98 29.37 16.10
N GLU A 56 -11.66 29.40 16.22
CA GLU A 56 -10.74 29.07 15.12
C GLU A 56 -10.99 27.64 14.61
N PRO A 57 -10.81 27.38 13.30
CA PRO A 57 -10.96 26.04 12.76
C PRO A 57 -9.83 25.11 13.21
N GLU A 58 -10.19 23.86 13.47
CA GLU A 58 -9.30 22.72 13.66
C GLU A 58 -9.35 21.81 12.42
N ASP A 59 -8.46 20.81 12.35
CA ASP A 59 -8.40 19.82 11.27
C ASP A 59 -8.45 20.46 9.86
N LEU A 60 -7.77 21.60 9.69
CA LEU A 60 -7.77 22.38 8.46
C LEU A 60 -6.92 21.69 7.39
N THR A 61 -7.54 21.28 6.29
CA THR A 61 -6.89 20.64 5.14
C THR A 61 -6.93 21.53 3.90
N ALA A 62 -6.58 20.99 2.73
CA ALA A 62 -6.77 21.67 1.45
C ALA A 62 -8.25 21.83 1.05
N ILE A 63 -9.14 20.98 1.56
CA ILE A 63 -10.55 20.90 1.10
C ILE A 63 -11.57 20.87 2.24
N SER A 64 -11.14 20.91 3.50
CA SER A 64 -12.03 20.82 4.66
C SER A 64 -11.51 21.62 5.86
N ALA A 65 -12.44 21.97 6.76
CA ALA A 65 -12.13 22.62 8.03
C ALA A 65 -13.19 22.26 9.07
N THR A 66 -12.79 22.07 10.32
CA THR A 66 -13.70 21.76 11.42
C THR A 66 -13.86 22.98 12.33
N PHE A 67 -15.09 23.46 12.49
CA PHE A 67 -15.40 24.57 13.38
C PHE A 67 -16.12 24.12 14.64
N TRP A 68 -15.66 24.65 15.77
CA TRP A 68 -16.40 24.66 17.02
C TRP A 68 -17.04 26.03 17.24
N ALA A 69 -18.26 26.01 17.79
CA ALA A 69 -18.99 27.23 18.10
C ALA A 69 -19.92 27.00 19.29
N LYS A 70 -20.33 28.10 19.93
CA LYS A 70 -21.19 28.05 21.10
C LYS A 70 -22.28 29.10 21.03
N ILE A 71 -23.51 28.69 21.28
CA ILE A 71 -24.63 29.56 21.57
C ILE A 71 -24.44 30.06 23.01
N VAL A 72 -24.15 31.36 23.13
CA VAL A 72 -23.92 32.03 24.41
C VAL A 72 -25.25 32.37 25.06
N ASN A 73 -26.22 32.81 24.26
CA ASN A 73 -27.59 33.11 24.66
C ASN A 73 -28.55 32.79 23.50
N ASP A 74 -29.70 32.19 23.79
CA ASP A 74 -30.72 31.87 22.78
C ASP A 74 -31.67 33.04 22.48
N GLY A 75 -31.53 34.15 23.22
CA GLY A 75 -32.34 35.35 23.05
C GLY A 75 -33.77 35.17 23.58
N GLY A 76 -34.01 34.22 24.49
CA GLY A 76 -35.33 33.97 25.08
C GLY A 76 -36.28 33.16 24.18
N ALA A 77 -35.78 32.55 23.10
CA ALA A 77 -36.56 31.65 22.25
C ALA A 77 -35.75 30.45 21.78
N SER A 78 -36.44 29.33 21.55
CA SER A 78 -35.81 28.08 21.12
C SER A 78 -35.04 28.22 19.80
N ILE A 79 -33.83 27.67 19.76
CA ILE A 79 -33.00 27.62 18.56
C ILE A 79 -33.51 26.55 17.58
N THR A 80 -33.92 26.98 16.38
CA THR A 80 -34.45 26.12 15.31
C THR A 80 -33.36 25.59 14.39
N GLU A 81 -32.24 26.30 14.25
CA GLU A 81 -31.08 25.88 13.46
C GLU A 81 -29.79 26.52 13.98
N ARG A 82 -28.66 25.83 13.80
CA ARG A 82 -27.32 26.34 14.10
C ARG A 82 -26.28 25.76 13.14
N GLY A 83 -25.20 26.49 12.90
CA GLY A 83 -24.14 26.04 12.00
C GLY A 83 -23.10 27.13 11.73
N ILE A 84 -22.38 26.99 10.62
CA ILE A 84 -21.41 27.98 10.14
C ILE A 84 -21.87 28.51 8.78
N CYS A 85 -21.85 29.82 8.58
CA CYS A 85 -21.91 30.45 7.26
C CYS A 85 -20.51 30.97 6.90
N TYR A 86 -20.12 30.79 5.64
CA TYR A 86 -18.77 31.06 5.18
C TYR A 86 -18.74 31.51 3.72
N GLY A 87 -17.68 32.21 3.32
CA GLY A 87 -17.53 32.72 1.96
C GLY A 87 -16.16 33.37 1.73
N PHE A 88 -15.98 33.94 0.54
CA PHE A 88 -14.72 34.59 0.14
C PHE A 88 -14.63 36.07 0.54
N ASN A 89 -15.74 36.64 1.01
CA ASN A 89 -15.82 38.03 1.45
C ASN A 89 -16.05 38.11 2.95
N GLU A 90 -15.61 39.21 3.55
CA GLU A 90 -15.89 39.50 4.96
C GLU A 90 -17.40 39.61 5.23
N ASN A 91 -17.75 39.28 6.46
CA ASN A 91 -19.07 39.25 7.07
C ASN A 91 -20.04 38.32 6.33
N PRO A 92 -19.71 37.02 6.17
CA PRO A 92 -20.61 36.07 5.54
C PRO A 92 -21.93 35.98 6.33
N THR A 93 -23.02 35.73 5.60
CA THR A 93 -24.38 35.66 6.14
C THR A 93 -25.08 34.37 5.74
N TYR A 94 -26.02 33.92 6.57
CA TYR A 94 -26.79 32.69 6.36
C TYR A 94 -27.60 32.67 5.06
N SER A 95 -27.99 33.85 4.55
CA SER A 95 -28.87 33.98 3.40
C SER A 95 -28.15 34.23 2.07
N LYS A 96 -26.92 34.73 2.08
CA LYS A 96 -26.20 35.15 0.87
C LYS A 96 -24.99 34.28 0.55
N ASP A 97 -24.39 33.66 1.56
CA ASP A 97 -23.13 32.95 1.44
C ASP A 97 -23.33 31.44 1.64
N PHE A 98 -22.24 30.67 1.57
CA PHE A 98 -22.28 29.24 1.83
C PHE A 98 -22.61 28.98 3.31
N LYS A 99 -23.21 27.82 3.58
CA LYS A 99 -23.53 27.42 4.95
C LYS A 99 -23.57 25.92 5.12
N THR A 100 -23.18 25.50 6.31
CA THR A 100 -23.25 24.10 6.75
C THR A 100 -23.91 24.05 8.11
N LYS A 101 -24.87 23.14 8.29
CA LYS A 101 -25.53 22.91 9.58
C LYS A 101 -24.59 22.14 10.51
N ALA A 102 -24.74 22.34 11.81
CA ALA A 102 -23.96 21.59 12.80
C ALA A 102 -24.14 20.07 12.65
N ASN A 103 -23.03 19.34 12.59
CA ASN A 103 -23.02 17.87 12.52
C ASN A 103 -23.33 17.24 13.88
N SER A 104 -23.00 17.93 14.97
CA SER A 104 -23.31 17.51 16.34
C SER A 104 -23.41 18.71 17.26
N TYR A 105 -24.16 18.55 18.35
CA TYR A 105 -24.29 19.54 19.41
C TYR A 105 -24.60 18.85 20.74
N ASN A 106 -24.06 19.41 21.84
CA ASN A 106 -24.29 18.90 23.20
C ASN A 106 -25.10 19.93 23.99
N GLY A 107 -26.31 19.55 24.40
CA GLY A 107 -27.23 20.45 25.08
C GLY A 107 -27.56 21.70 24.23
N SER A 108 -27.80 22.83 24.89
CA SER A 108 -28.18 24.08 24.21
C SER A 108 -26.98 24.89 23.67
N GLY A 109 -25.75 24.65 24.14
CA GLY A 109 -24.62 25.56 23.95
C GLY A 109 -23.68 25.23 22.78
N GLU A 110 -22.83 24.21 22.93
CA GLU A 110 -21.73 23.93 22.00
C GLU A 110 -22.16 23.06 20.82
N PHE A 111 -21.59 23.35 19.65
CA PHE A 111 -21.83 22.59 18.43
C PHE A 111 -20.59 22.53 17.54
N LYS A 112 -20.49 21.45 16.77
CA LYS A 112 -19.41 21.16 15.84
C LYS A 112 -19.96 21.17 14.41
N THR A 113 -19.23 21.80 13.49
CA THR A 113 -19.56 21.85 12.07
C THR A 113 -18.33 21.54 11.23
N ASN A 114 -18.43 20.56 10.34
CA ASN A 114 -17.39 20.19 9.39
C ASN A 114 -17.72 20.83 8.04
N LEU A 115 -16.83 21.69 7.54
CA LEU A 115 -16.87 22.19 6.18
C LEU A 115 -16.11 21.23 5.26
N THR A 116 -16.69 20.89 4.13
CA THR A 116 -16.09 20.07 3.06
C THR A 116 -16.13 20.83 1.74
N ASP A 117 -15.49 20.28 0.71
CA ASP A 117 -15.51 20.81 -0.66
C ASP A 117 -15.01 22.26 -0.77
N LEU A 118 -14.08 22.65 0.12
CA LEU A 118 -13.41 23.95 0.06
C LEU A 118 -12.42 23.98 -1.11
N GLU A 119 -12.22 25.17 -1.66
CA GLU A 119 -11.14 25.40 -2.62
C GLU A 119 -9.79 25.49 -1.89
N SER A 120 -8.76 24.81 -2.41
CA SER A 120 -7.41 24.78 -1.83
C SER A 120 -6.65 26.09 -2.02
N ASN A 121 -5.78 26.44 -1.06
CA ASN A 121 -5.01 27.69 -1.03
C ASN A 121 -5.89 28.93 -1.24
N LYS A 122 -7.04 28.96 -0.55
CA LYS A 122 -8.00 30.06 -0.61
C LYS A 122 -8.29 30.61 0.77
N THR A 123 -8.40 31.94 0.84
CA THR A 123 -8.88 32.63 2.02
C THR A 123 -10.40 32.53 2.10
N TYR A 124 -10.89 32.08 3.25
CA TYR A 124 -12.30 32.07 3.63
C TYR A 124 -12.52 32.93 4.86
N TYR A 125 -13.73 33.45 4.97
CA TYR A 125 -14.28 34.05 6.17
C TYR A 125 -15.44 33.20 6.65
N ALA A 126 -15.51 32.91 7.94
CA ALA A 126 -16.55 32.07 8.55
C ALA A 126 -17.13 32.73 9.80
N ARG A 127 -18.43 32.51 10.01
CA ARG A 127 -19.17 32.94 11.19
C ARG A 127 -20.14 31.84 11.60
N ALA A 128 -20.17 31.53 12.89
CA ALA A 128 -21.23 30.73 13.45
C ALA A 128 -22.56 31.48 13.37
N TYR A 129 -23.66 30.77 13.15
CA TYR A 129 -25.01 31.31 13.18
C TYR A 129 -25.93 30.43 14.02
N ALA A 130 -26.96 31.04 14.59
CA ALA A 130 -28.09 30.37 15.21
C ALA A 130 -29.39 31.11 14.88
N ILE A 131 -30.49 30.37 14.73
CA ILE A 131 -31.78 30.90 14.32
C ILE A 131 -32.80 30.66 15.43
N ASN A 132 -33.53 31.70 15.83
CA ASN A 132 -34.71 31.60 16.69
C ASN A 132 -35.92 32.29 16.01
N SER A 133 -37.02 32.49 16.74
CA SER A 133 -38.22 33.15 16.21
C SER A 133 -38.02 34.63 15.85
N LYS A 134 -37.02 35.31 16.41
CA LYS A 134 -36.68 36.71 16.09
C LYS A 134 -35.86 36.85 14.82
N GLY A 135 -34.97 35.88 14.54
CA GLY A 135 -34.15 35.88 13.34
C GLY A 135 -32.82 35.14 13.51
N VAL A 136 -31.81 35.57 12.73
CA VAL A 136 -30.48 34.95 12.71
C VAL A 136 -29.49 35.77 13.53
N GLY A 137 -28.97 35.15 14.59
CA GLY A 137 -27.82 35.63 15.35
C GLY A 137 -26.52 35.12 14.75
N TYR A 138 -25.46 35.91 14.82
CA TYR A 138 -24.15 35.57 14.26
C TYR A 138 -23.04 35.77 15.28
N GLY A 139 -22.04 34.89 15.24
CA GLY A 139 -20.82 35.05 16.03
C GLY A 139 -19.79 36.00 15.40
N ASN A 140 -18.65 36.09 16.08
CA ASN A 140 -17.46 36.76 15.56
C ASN A 140 -16.99 36.09 14.26
N GLN A 141 -16.38 36.89 13.39
CA GLN A 141 -15.76 36.39 12.17
C GLN A 141 -14.40 35.79 12.47
N ILE A 142 -14.11 34.68 11.78
CA ILE A 142 -12.80 34.07 11.67
C ILE A 142 -12.37 34.11 10.21
N SER A 143 -11.10 34.44 9.94
CA SER A 143 -10.49 34.34 8.62
C SER A 143 -9.46 33.22 8.65
N PHE A 144 -9.51 32.32 7.67
CA PHE A 144 -8.60 31.20 7.56
C PHE A 144 -8.23 30.94 6.10
N VAL A 145 -7.10 30.27 5.87
CA VAL A 145 -6.62 29.93 4.54
C VAL A 145 -6.50 28.41 4.46
N THR A 146 -7.20 27.78 3.51
CA THR A 146 -7.06 26.34 3.25
C THR A 146 -5.65 25.99 2.79
N GLN A 147 -5.21 24.77 3.05
CA GLN A 147 -3.87 24.33 2.66
C GLN A 147 -3.76 24.13 1.13
N ASN A 148 -2.54 23.95 0.64
CA ASN A 148 -2.33 23.43 -0.71
C ASN A 148 -2.70 21.95 -0.74
N VAL A 149 -3.25 21.48 -1.87
CA VAL A 149 -3.45 20.05 -2.13
C VAL A 149 -2.11 19.34 -2.03
N GLN A 150 -2.05 18.29 -1.22
CA GLN A 150 -0.93 17.36 -1.22
C GLN A 150 -1.13 16.30 -2.31
N ASP A 151 -0.16 16.19 -3.21
CA ASP A 151 -0.14 15.17 -4.24
C ASP A 151 0.35 13.83 -3.66
N PRO A 152 -0.09 12.67 -4.20
CA PRO A 152 0.46 11.38 -3.82
C PRO A 152 1.96 11.30 -4.11
N VAL A 153 2.69 10.69 -3.19
CA VAL A 153 4.15 10.50 -3.28
C VAL A 153 4.45 9.00 -3.37
N LEU A 154 5.07 8.61 -4.48
CA LEU A 154 5.60 7.27 -4.68
C LEU A 154 7.12 7.28 -4.71
N ALA A 155 7.73 6.19 -4.29
CA ALA A 155 9.18 6.00 -4.33
C ALA A 155 9.54 4.64 -4.93
N ILE A 156 10.76 4.56 -5.46
CA ILE A 156 11.40 3.29 -5.82
C ILE A 156 12.37 2.93 -4.69
N GLY A 157 12.08 1.83 -4.00
CA GLY A 157 12.92 1.27 -2.95
C GLY A 157 14.04 0.38 -3.49
N GLU A 158 14.09 -0.86 -3.00
CA GLU A 158 15.09 -1.83 -3.42
C GLU A 158 14.93 -2.27 -4.88
N LYS A 159 16.06 -2.60 -5.50
CA LYS A 159 16.13 -2.92 -6.93
C LYS A 159 17.11 -4.03 -7.26
N VAL A 160 16.71 -4.89 -8.18
CA VAL A 160 17.50 -6.04 -8.66
C VAL A 160 17.44 -6.10 -10.18
N SER A 161 18.62 -6.24 -10.82
CA SER A 161 18.73 -6.28 -12.27
C SER A 161 19.18 -7.65 -12.74
N GLY A 162 18.43 -8.24 -13.66
CA GLY A 162 18.90 -9.20 -14.64
C GLY A 162 19.37 -8.51 -15.93
N ALA A 163 19.68 -9.31 -16.94
CA ALA A 163 20.14 -8.82 -18.25
C ALA A 163 18.98 -8.28 -19.09
N HIS A 164 17.79 -8.87 -18.94
CA HIS A 164 16.57 -8.47 -19.66
C HIS A 164 15.42 -8.07 -18.73
N ASP A 165 15.69 -8.07 -17.42
CA ASP A 165 14.68 -7.91 -16.38
C ASP A 165 15.17 -6.94 -15.31
N ILE A 166 14.29 -6.07 -14.81
CA ILE A 166 14.55 -5.26 -13.61
C ILE A 166 13.38 -5.44 -12.65
N PHE A 167 13.68 -5.68 -11.38
CA PHE A 167 12.74 -5.78 -10.27
C PHE A 167 12.85 -4.53 -9.42
N LEU A 168 11.72 -3.86 -9.19
CA LEU A 168 11.62 -2.61 -8.46
C LEU A 168 10.61 -2.75 -7.33
N GLU A 169 11.01 -2.40 -6.11
CA GLU A 169 10.06 -2.12 -5.05
C GLU A 169 9.43 -0.75 -5.28
N ILE A 170 8.11 -0.70 -5.43
CA ILE A 170 7.36 0.55 -5.55
C ILE A 170 6.60 0.78 -4.26
N ILE A 171 6.74 1.96 -3.68
CA ILE A 171 6.17 2.33 -2.37
C ILE A 171 5.29 3.55 -2.57
N LEU A 172 4.03 3.51 -2.13
CA LEU A 172 3.18 4.68 -1.95
C LEU A 172 3.45 5.21 -0.53
N GLU A 173 4.28 6.25 -0.45
CA GLU A 173 4.72 6.85 0.82
C GLU A 173 3.64 7.75 1.42
N ASP A 174 2.93 8.48 0.55
CA ASP A 174 1.80 9.33 0.92
C ASP A 174 0.72 9.23 -0.15
N SER A 175 -0.54 9.04 0.27
CA SER A 175 -1.68 9.03 -0.65
C SER A 175 -2.09 10.42 -1.11
N GLY A 176 -1.65 11.47 -0.42
CA GLY A 176 -2.10 12.84 -0.63
C GLY A 176 -3.58 13.03 -0.32
N ASP A 177 -4.12 14.17 -0.77
CA ASP A 177 -5.51 14.58 -0.54
C ASP A 177 -6.47 14.20 -1.69
N LEU A 178 -5.94 13.66 -2.79
CA LEU A 178 -6.70 13.35 -3.99
C LEU A 178 -6.98 11.86 -4.11
N ASP A 179 -8.18 11.50 -4.56
CA ASP A 179 -8.52 10.12 -4.90
C ASP A 179 -7.57 9.59 -5.99
N ILE A 180 -6.87 8.50 -5.69
CA ILE A 180 -5.97 7.80 -6.61
C ILE A 180 -6.77 6.76 -7.39
N GLU A 181 -6.83 6.93 -8.71
CA GLU A 181 -7.52 6.03 -9.63
C GLU A 181 -6.61 4.91 -10.16
N GLU A 182 -5.31 5.17 -10.28
CA GLU A 182 -4.33 4.27 -10.88
C GLU A 182 -2.93 4.59 -10.34
N VAL A 183 -2.12 3.56 -10.12
CA VAL A 183 -0.68 3.71 -9.86
C VAL A 183 0.12 2.80 -10.78
N GLY A 184 1.37 3.17 -11.05
CA GLY A 184 2.26 2.35 -11.85
C GLY A 184 3.64 2.96 -12.03
N ILE A 185 4.36 2.44 -13.02
CA ILE A 185 5.65 2.98 -13.45
C ILE A 185 5.64 3.29 -14.95
N VAL A 186 6.33 4.35 -15.32
CA VAL A 186 6.71 4.66 -16.71
C VAL A 186 8.22 4.64 -16.85
N TYR A 187 8.71 4.28 -18.02
CA TYR A 187 10.15 4.19 -18.25
C TYR A 187 10.57 4.31 -19.71
N ASN A 188 11.79 4.77 -19.91
CA ASN A 188 12.48 4.83 -21.20
C ASN A 188 14.01 4.83 -20.97
N THR A 189 14.79 4.98 -22.04
CA THR A 189 16.27 5.03 -21.98
C THR A 189 16.83 6.47 -22.00
N SER A 190 15.99 7.49 -22.12
CA SER A 190 16.40 8.91 -22.26
C SER A 190 16.14 9.77 -21.02
N GLY A 191 15.32 9.29 -20.07
CA GLY A 191 14.82 10.07 -18.94
C GLY A 191 13.51 10.80 -19.26
N GLY A 192 12.85 11.29 -18.22
CA GLY A 192 11.65 12.13 -18.35
C GLY A 192 10.41 11.41 -18.88
N ALA A 193 10.32 10.08 -18.70
CA ALA A 193 9.22 9.28 -19.23
C ALA A 193 7.83 9.75 -18.74
N THR A 194 6.83 9.65 -19.62
CA THR A 194 5.42 10.00 -19.37
C THR A 194 4.48 8.84 -19.70
N ILE A 195 3.25 8.86 -19.18
CA ILE A 195 2.27 7.79 -19.41
C ILE A 195 1.74 7.74 -20.85
N ASP A 196 1.87 8.82 -21.62
CA ASP A 196 1.27 8.96 -22.94
C ASP A 196 2.25 8.63 -24.07
N GLU A 197 3.56 8.80 -23.83
CA GLU A 197 4.59 8.71 -24.87
C GLU A 197 5.52 7.50 -24.69
N ASP A 198 5.60 6.93 -23.48
CA ASP A 198 6.63 5.95 -23.12
C ASP A 198 6.06 4.60 -22.65
N SER A 199 6.97 3.68 -22.33
CA SER A 199 6.58 2.38 -21.79
C SER A 199 5.96 2.54 -20.42
N LYS A 200 4.80 1.92 -20.21
CA LYS A 200 3.99 2.04 -18.99
C LYS A 200 3.59 0.67 -18.48
N ILE A 201 3.70 0.47 -17.17
CA ILE A 201 3.11 -0.67 -16.48
C ILE A 201 2.17 -0.14 -15.39
N VAL A 202 0.93 -0.63 -15.41
CA VAL A 202 -0.12 -0.30 -14.44
C VAL A 202 -0.11 -1.37 -13.35
N SER A 203 -0.13 -0.97 -12.08
CA SER A 203 -0.33 -1.89 -10.97
C SER A 203 -1.77 -2.41 -10.99
N SER A 204 -1.97 -3.69 -10.68
CA SER A 204 -3.31 -4.28 -10.61
C SER A 204 -4.17 -3.68 -9.48
N GLU A 205 -3.53 -3.18 -8.43
CA GLU A 205 -4.18 -2.60 -7.26
C GLU A 205 -3.37 -1.41 -6.72
N VAL A 206 -4.05 -0.48 -6.05
CA VAL A 206 -3.41 0.60 -5.28
C VAL A 206 -3.07 0.03 -3.90
N GLN A 207 -1.81 -0.37 -3.72
CA GLN A 207 -1.28 -0.90 -2.46
C GLN A 207 -0.12 -0.04 -1.98
N ASN A 208 0.09 -0.01 -0.65
CA ASN A 208 1.17 0.79 -0.06
C ASN A 208 2.57 0.40 -0.56
N ASN A 209 2.77 -0.87 -0.92
CA ASN A 209 4.04 -1.32 -1.48
C ASN A 209 3.83 -2.59 -2.32
N TYR A 210 4.43 -2.66 -3.51
CA TYR A 210 4.42 -3.84 -4.38
C TYR A 210 5.76 -4.04 -5.12
N LEU A 211 5.99 -5.26 -5.60
CA LEU A 211 7.15 -5.60 -6.41
C LEU A 211 6.77 -5.58 -7.89
N GLN A 212 7.46 -4.77 -8.69
CA GLN A 212 7.26 -4.68 -10.12
C GLN A 212 8.43 -5.32 -10.87
N ARG A 213 8.15 -6.36 -11.66
CA ARG A 213 9.08 -6.93 -12.65
C ARG A 213 8.87 -6.24 -14.00
N VAL A 214 9.93 -5.72 -14.59
CA VAL A 214 9.96 -5.14 -15.94
C VAL A 214 10.79 -6.09 -16.80
N THR A 215 10.24 -6.55 -17.92
CA THR A 215 10.85 -7.58 -18.78
C THR A 215 11.12 -7.06 -20.19
N GLY A 216 11.96 -7.78 -20.95
CA GLY A 216 12.20 -7.45 -22.36
C GLY A 216 13.11 -6.24 -22.55
N LEU A 217 13.94 -5.95 -21.55
CA LEU A 217 14.92 -4.86 -21.58
C LEU A 217 16.18 -5.28 -22.33
N ASP A 218 16.91 -4.32 -22.88
CA ASP A 218 18.22 -4.57 -23.49
C ASP A 218 19.30 -4.72 -22.39
N PRO A 219 20.26 -5.67 -22.52
CA PRO A 219 21.37 -5.80 -21.57
C PRO A 219 22.30 -4.60 -21.56
N GLU A 220 23.02 -4.41 -20.45
CA GLU A 220 23.99 -3.31 -20.24
C GLU A 220 23.45 -1.91 -20.57
N THR A 221 22.13 -1.71 -20.39
CA THR A 221 21.44 -0.50 -20.84
C THR A 221 20.83 0.24 -19.65
N PRO A 222 21.07 1.55 -19.49
CA PRO A 222 20.41 2.37 -18.47
C PRO A 222 18.96 2.65 -18.85
N TYR A 223 18.06 2.43 -17.91
CA TYR A 223 16.65 2.80 -17.98
C TYR A 223 16.32 3.80 -16.87
N PHE A 224 15.44 4.75 -17.15
CA PHE A 224 14.94 5.73 -16.20
C PHE A 224 13.51 5.36 -15.87
N PHE A 225 13.28 4.95 -14.62
CA PHE A 225 11.96 4.56 -14.12
C PHE A 225 11.37 5.69 -13.32
N ARG A 226 10.09 5.96 -13.53
CA ARG A 226 9.35 6.99 -12.81
C ARG A 226 8.01 6.43 -12.33
N PRO A 227 7.80 6.30 -11.01
CA PRO A 227 6.48 6.02 -10.48
C PRO A 227 5.49 7.13 -10.82
N TYR A 228 4.24 6.78 -11.03
CA TYR A 228 3.16 7.75 -11.23
C TYR A 228 1.89 7.33 -10.48
N ALA A 229 1.07 8.32 -10.18
CA ALA A 229 -0.31 8.16 -9.74
C ALA A 229 -1.22 8.99 -10.63
N LYS A 230 -2.31 8.39 -11.09
CA LYS A 230 -3.40 9.11 -11.73
C LYS A 230 -4.45 9.43 -10.67
N THR A 231 -4.82 10.70 -10.59
CA THR A 231 -5.80 11.21 -9.64
C THR A 231 -6.96 11.87 -10.39
N THR A 232 -8.00 12.25 -9.66
CA THR A 232 -9.14 13.02 -10.18
C THR A 232 -8.75 14.36 -10.83
N LYS A 233 -7.56 14.92 -10.53
CA LYS A 233 -7.07 16.19 -11.10
C LYS A 233 -5.99 16.02 -12.18
N GLY A 234 -5.45 14.83 -12.36
CA GLY A 234 -4.41 14.58 -13.36
C GLY A 234 -3.38 13.55 -12.93
N VAL A 235 -2.29 13.48 -13.69
CA VAL A 235 -1.19 12.53 -13.47
C VAL A 235 -0.08 13.21 -12.68
N ILE A 236 0.25 12.65 -11.53
CA ILE A 236 1.38 13.03 -10.71
C ILE A 236 2.49 12.02 -10.96
N TYR A 237 3.71 12.53 -11.12
CA TYR A 237 4.88 11.70 -11.28
C TYR A 237 5.87 11.99 -10.16
N SER A 238 6.36 10.94 -9.52
CA SER A 238 7.39 11.06 -8.48
C SER A 238 8.79 11.14 -9.10
N ASP A 239 9.81 11.15 -8.26
CA ASP A 239 11.20 11.23 -8.71
C ASP A 239 11.58 10.02 -9.58
N GLN A 240 12.35 10.29 -10.63
CA GLN A 240 12.88 9.23 -11.50
C GLN A 240 14.13 8.58 -10.89
N VAL A 241 14.29 7.28 -11.10
CA VAL A 241 15.48 6.51 -10.71
C VAL A 241 16.09 5.87 -11.96
N SER A 242 17.41 6.03 -12.13
CA SER A 242 18.17 5.35 -13.17
C SER A 242 18.65 3.99 -12.69
N VAL A 243 18.36 2.94 -13.45
CA VAL A 243 18.77 1.56 -13.17
C VAL A 243 19.26 0.92 -14.47
N SER A 244 20.45 0.31 -14.43
CA SER A 244 20.97 -0.44 -15.57
C SER A 244 20.66 -1.93 -15.44
N THR A 245 20.30 -2.56 -16.56
CA THR A 245 20.39 -4.02 -16.70
C THR A 245 21.85 -4.46 -16.60
N ILE A 246 22.08 -5.71 -16.17
CA ILE A 246 23.44 -6.25 -16.11
C ILE A 246 23.90 -6.75 -17.48
N LYS A 247 25.20 -7.01 -17.59
CA LYS A 247 25.74 -7.79 -18.69
C LYS A 247 25.14 -9.19 -18.70
N LYS A 248 24.67 -9.61 -19.88
CA LYS A 248 24.22 -11.00 -20.09
C LYS A 248 25.36 -11.96 -19.82
N GLY A 249 25.08 -13.01 -19.04
CA GLY A 249 26.03 -14.07 -18.78
C GLY A 249 26.44 -14.80 -20.06
N ASN A 250 27.55 -15.52 -19.97
CA ASN A 250 28.02 -16.45 -20.98
C ASN A 250 28.44 -17.76 -20.30
N PHE A 251 27.47 -18.37 -19.63
CA PHE A 251 27.54 -19.70 -19.09
C PHE A 251 27.21 -20.70 -20.19
N THR A 252 28.17 -21.55 -20.51
CA THR A 252 28.10 -22.57 -21.56
C THR A 252 28.45 -23.94 -21.00
N TRP A 253 28.06 -24.98 -21.71
CA TRP A 253 28.29 -26.35 -21.26
C TRP A 253 28.46 -27.28 -22.46
N ASP A 254 29.19 -28.37 -22.26
CA ASP A 254 29.27 -29.49 -23.20
C ASP A 254 29.04 -30.81 -22.47
N LEU A 255 28.37 -31.75 -23.14
CA LEU A 255 28.32 -33.14 -22.70
C LEU A 255 29.69 -33.78 -22.98
N TRP A 256 30.39 -34.21 -21.95
CA TRP A 256 31.73 -34.76 -22.04
C TRP A 256 31.70 -36.20 -22.58
N ASN A 257 32.39 -36.40 -23.70
CA ASN A 257 32.65 -37.70 -24.33
C ASN A 257 31.42 -38.65 -24.35
N PRO A 258 30.27 -38.21 -24.90
CA PRO A 258 29.10 -39.08 -25.00
C PRO A 258 29.42 -40.31 -25.85
N ALA A 259 28.87 -41.45 -25.47
CA ALA A 259 29.03 -42.68 -26.24
C ALA A 259 28.50 -42.46 -27.67
N SER A 260 29.25 -42.93 -28.68
CA SER A 260 28.87 -42.76 -30.08
C SER A 260 27.65 -43.60 -30.49
N ASN A 261 27.32 -44.63 -29.71
CA ASN A 261 26.16 -45.49 -29.91
C ASN A 261 25.61 -45.95 -28.54
N PRO A 262 24.94 -45.06 -27.80
CA PRO A 262 24.41 -45.37 -26.47
C PRO A 262 23.22 -46.33 -26.57
N ASP A 263 22.99 -47.11 -25.51
CA ASP A 263 21.71 -47.81 -25.36
C ASP A 263 20.56 -46.82 -25.10
N ALA A 264 19.32 -47.31 -25.14
CA ALA A 264 18.14 -46.47 -25.01
C ALA A 264 18.07 -45.72 -23.67
N GLU A 265 18.52 -46.32 -22.58
CA GLU A 265 18.51 -45.69 -21.25
C GLU A 265 19.55 -44.58 -21.15
N THR A 266 20.74 -44.82 -21.69
CA THR A 266 21.83 -43.85 -21.76
C THR A 266 21.47 -42.69 -22.68
N GLN A 267 20.87 -42.94 -23.84
CA GLN A 267 20.38 -41.89 -24.72
C GLN A 267 19.31 -41.03 -24.01
N ALA A 268 18.36 -41.66 -23.33
CA ALA A 268 17.34 -40.93 -22.59
C ALA A 268 17.94 -40.09 -21.43
N ALA A 269 19.04 -40.54 -20.82
CA ALA A 269 19.76 -39.74 -19.84
C ALA A 269 20.46 -38.54 -20.48
N TYR A 270 21.13 -38.72 -21.63
CA TYR A 270 21.72 -37.62 -22.39
C TYR A 270 20.68 -36.57 -22.78
N ASP A 271 19.51 -36.99 -23.23
CA ASP A 271 18.43 -36.07 -23.61
C ASP A 271 17.95 -35.23 -22.42
N ARG A 272 17.71 -35.86 -21.26
CA ARG A 272 17.30 -35.16 -20.03
C ARG A 272 18.37 -34.23 -19.47
N ILE A 273 19.64 -34.66 -19.47
CA ILE A 273 20.76 -33.82 -19.05
C ILE A 273 20.89 -32.62 -19.98
N THR A 274 20.74 -32.84 -21.30
CA THR A 274 20.80 -31.77 -22.30
C THR A 274 19.70 -30.74 -22.10
N GLU A 275 18.46 -31.18 -21.91
CA GLU A 275 17.35 -30.30 -21.60
C GLU A 275 17.58 -29.52 -20.30
N ALA A 276 18.01 -30.21 -19.23
CA ALA A 276 18.29 -29.61 -17.94
C ALA A 276 19.32 -28.48 -18.01
N PHE A 277 20.46 -28.71 -18.65
CA PHE A 277 21.52 -27.71 -18.77
C PHE A 277 21.20 -26.58 -19.74
N ASN A 278 20.40 -26.83 -20.79
CA ASN A 278 19.91 -25.77 -21.65
C ASN A 278 18.98 -24.80 -20.90
N ILE A 279 18.09 -25.32 -20.06
CA ILE A 279 17.24 -24.50 -19.19
C ILE A 279 18.10 -23.76 -18.15
N ALA A 280 18.98 -24.47 -17.45
CA ALA A 280 19.83 -23.86 -16.41
C ALA A 280 20.72 -22.73 -16.94
N THR A 281 21.37 -22.93 -18.10
CA THR A 281 22.16 -21.88 -18.76
C THR A 281 21.33 -20.70 -19.23
N THR A 282 20.08 -20.90 -19.64
CA THR A 282 19.16 -19.79 -19.97
C THR A 282 18.96 -18.87 -18.77
N TYR A 283 18.67 -19.42 -17.59
CA TYR A 283 18.51 -18.63 -16.36
C TYR A 283 19.81 -17.98 -15.92
N TYR A 284 20.92 -18.72 -15.89
CA TYR A 284 22.22 -18.15 -15.54
C TYR A 284 22.62 -17.00 -16.47
N ASN A 285 22.35 -17.09 -17.77
CA ASN A 285 22.70 -16.05 -18.73
C ASN A 285 21.78 -14.83 -18.63
N ASN A 286 20.49 -15.02 -18.33
CA ASN A 286 19.53 -13.92 -18.23
C ASN A 286 19.57 -13.20 -16.88
N PHE A 287 20.02 -13.85 -15.80
CA PHE A 287 19.97 -13.30 -14.44
C PHE A 287 21.33 -13.15 -13.76
N THR A 288 22.41 -13.58 -14.40
CA THR A 288 23.76 -13.36 -13.91
C THR A 288 24.64 -12.76 -15.01
N SER A 289 25.74 -12.16 -14.60
CA SER A 289 26.84 -11.71 -15.46
C SER A 289 28.00 -12.71 -15.47
N ILE A 290 27.74 -13.96 -15.08
CA ILE A 290 28.78 -14.99 -14.98
C ILE A 290 29.17 -15.46 -16.38
N VAL A 291 30.48 -15.62 -16.58
CA VAL A 291 31.06 -16.22 -17.77
C VAL A 291 31.79 -17.46 -17.31
N LYS A 292 31.35 -18.64 -17.76
CA LYS A 292 31.90 -19.94 -17.35
C LYS A 292 31.60 -20.98 -18.41
N HIS A 293 32.53 -21.90 -18.65
CA HIS A 293 32.24 -23.13 -19.38
C HIS A 293 32.34 -24.30 -18.40
N VAL A 294 31.44 -25.28 -18.53
CA VAL A 294 31.46 -26.52 -17.74
C VAL A 294 31.41 -27.75 -18.65
N ASN A 295 32.10 -28.81 -18.24
CA ASN A 295 32.03 -30.13 -18.84
C ASN A 295 31.14 -31.03 -17.99
N VAL A 296 30.06 -31.52 -18.60
CA VAL A 296 29.04 -32.34 -17.93
C VAL A 296 29.22 -33.79 -18.34
N ASN A 297 29.44 -34.68 -17.40
CA ASN A 297 29.62 -36.11 -17.64
C ASN A 297 28.41 -36.90 -17.11
N TYR A 298 27.90 -37.84 -17.90
CA TYR A 298 26.94 -38.82 -17.39
C TYR A 298 27.70 -39.94 -16.67
N SER A 299 27.52 -40.02 -15.35
CA SER A 299 28.22 -40.95 -14.47
C SER A 299 27.20 -41.77 -13.67
N PRO A 300 26.72 -42.92 -14.19
CA PRO A 300 25.69 -43.72 -13.53
C PRO A 300 25.99 -44.15 -12.09
N GLY A 301 27.29 -44.26 -11.74
CA GLY A 301 27.76 -44.58 -10.39
C GLY A 301 27.60 -43.43 -9.38
N THR A 302 27.34 -42.21 -9.86
CA THR A 302 27.09 -41.04 -9.02
C THR A 302 25.68 -41.13 -8.44
N PRO A 303 25.50 -41.11 -7.11
CA PRO A 303 24.17 -41.28 -6.50
C PRO A 303 23.15 -40.20 -6.87
N THR A 304 23.61 -38.97 -7.12
CA THR A 304 22.81 -37.79 -7.48
C THR A 304 23.53 -37.00 -8.57
N ALA A 305 24.40 -36.08 -8.18
CA ALA A 305 25.29 -35.29 -8.99
C ALA A 305 26.43 -34.77 -8.08
N ASP A 306 27.55 -34.38 -8.68
CA ASP A 306 28.64 -33.70 -7.99
C ASP A 306 29.39 -32.78 -8.96
N ALA A 307 29.95 -31.70 -8.43
CA ALA A 307 30.70 -30.73 -9.22
C ALA A 307 31.93 -30.21 -8.49
N ASN A 308 32.89 -29.71 -9.27
CA ASN A 308 34.05 -29.00 -8.75
C ASN A 308 34.16 -27.58 -9.32
N PHE A 309 35.00 -26.77 -8.67
CA PHE A 309 35.19 -25.37 -9.04
C PHE A 309 35.81 -25.17 -10.44
N ASP A 310 36.52 -26.18 -10.95
CA ASP A 310 37.15 -26.14 -12.27
C ASP A 310 36.14 -26.32 -13.42
N GLY A 311 34.87 -26.58 -13.10
CA GLY A 311 33.80 -26.71 -14.08
C GLY A 311 33.56 -28.14 -14.56
N TRP A 312 33.98 -29.15 -13.80
CA TRP A 312 33.56 -30.53 -14.04
C TRP A 312 32.28 -30.84 -13.26
N ILE A 313 31.29 -31.43 -13.91
CA ILE A 313 30.03 -31.86 -13.29
C ILE A 313 29.75 -33.31 -13.67
N ASN A 314 29.47 -34.17 -12.69
CA ASN A 314 28.95 -35.51 -12.90
C ASN A 314 27.44 -35.54 -12.64
N MET A 315 26.68 -36.11 -13.57
CA MET A 315 25.25 -36.37 -13.43
C MET A 315 24.98 -37.86 -13.25
N GLY A 316 24.30 -38.24 -12.17
CA GLY A 316 23.95 -39.62 -11.84
C GLY A 316 22.82 -40.22 -12.68
N ALA A 317 22.57 -41.52 -12.49
CA ALA A 317 21.54 -42.27 -13.22
C ALA A 317 20.09 -41.94 -12.82
N LYS A 318 19.86 -41.34 -11.64
CA LYS A 318 18.51 -41.11 -11.13
C LYS A 318 17.81 -40.01 -11.92
N VAL A 319 16.75 -40.38 -12.62
CA VAL A 319 15.91 -39.48 -13.44
C VAL A 319 15.46 -38.23 -12.66
N SER A 320 15.14 -38.37 -11.38
CA SER A 320 14.71 -37.24 -10.54
C SER A 320 15.76 -36.12 -10.39
N TYR A 321 17.04 -36.43 -10.58
CA TYR A 321 18.17 -35.49 -10.50
C TYR A 321 18.69 -35.06 -11.88
N GLN A 322 18.14 -35.59 -12.98
CA GLN A 322 18.47 -35.15 -14.34
C GLN A 322 17.54 -34.02 -14.77
N LYS A 323 17.47 -32.96 -13.95
CA LYS A 323 16.56 -31.82 -14.10
C LYS A 323 17.31 -30.50 -13.97
N ALA A 324 16.69 -29.42 -14.45
CA ALA A 324 17.28 -28.09 -14.46
C ALA A 324 17.63 -27.59 -13.06
N GLY A 325 16.84 -27.87 -12.03
CA GLY A 325 17.18 -27.49 -10.65
C GLY A 325 18.49 -28.11 -10.16
N THR A 326 18.71 -29.40 -10.43
CA THR A 326 20.00 -30.06 -10.13
C THR A 326 21.13 -29.48 -10.97
N ALA A 327 20.91 -29.24 -12.27
CA ALA A 327 21.93 -28.60 -13.11
C ALA A 327 22.34 -27.21 -12.57
N MET A 328 21.37 -26.38 -12.17
CA MET A 328 21.61 -25.07 -11.58
C MET A 328 22.37 -25.15 -10.25
N HIS A 329 22.03 -26.13 -9.41
CA HIS A 329 22.73 -26.43 -8.16
C HIS A 329 24.21 -26.78 -8.42
N GLU A 330 24.48 -27.72 -9.32
CA GLU A 330 25.86 -28.10 -9.65
C GLU A 330 26.62 -26.95 -10.32
N MET A 331 25.97 -26.16 -11.17
CA MET A 331 26.55 -24.94 -11.73
C MET A 331 26.94 -23.94 -10.62
N ALA A 332 26.17 -23.83 -9.54
CA ALA A 332 26.51 -22.98 -8.38
C ALA A 332 27.81 -23.44 -7.73
N HIS A 333 28.02 -24.75 -7.60
CA HIS A 333 29.28 -25.31 -7.13
C HIS A 333 30.46 -24.99 -8.06
N THR A 334 30.26 -24.94 -9.39
CA THR A 334 31.34 -24.54 -10.31
C THR A 334 31.71 -23.05 -10.22
N VAL A 335 30.88 -22.23 -9.56
CA VAL A 335 31.13 -20.81 -9.30
C VAL A 335 31.33 -20.52 -7.81
N GLY A 336 31.81 -21.52 -7.08
CA GLY A 336 32.45 -21.34 -5.79
C GLY A 336 31.58 -21.68 -4.58
N VAL A 337 30.27 -21.88 -4.75
CA VAL A 337 29.39 -22.34 -3.65
C VAL A 337 29.93 -23.67 -3.14
N GLY A 338 30.28 -23.79 -1.86
CA GLY A 338 30.78 -25.03 -1.26
C GLY A 338 32.14 -25.56 -1.75
N THR A 339 32.67 -25.06 -2.86
CA THR A 339 33.88 -25.58 -3.53
C THR A 339 35.05 -24.60 -3.49
N HIS A 340 34.80 -23.35 -3.11
CA HIS A 340 35.83 -22.33 -2.96
C HIS A 340 35.93 -21.85 -1.51
N TRP A 341 37.16 -21.63 -1.01
CA TRP A 341 37.40 -21.23 0.38
C TRP A 341 36.65 -19.94 0.78
N LYS A 342 36.44 -19.03 -0.19
CA LYS A 342 35.67 -17.79 -0.01
C LYS A 342 34.22 -18.05 0.40
N TYR A 343 33.64 -19.16 -0.03
CA TYR A 343 32.30 -19.55 0.40
C TYR A 343 32.26 -19.82 1.90
N ALA A 344 33.21 -20.56 2.44
CA ALA A 344 33.28 -20.83 3.88
C ALA A 344 33.53 -19.56 4.71
N GLU A 345 34.22 -18.56 4.15
CA GLU A 345 34.36 -17.25 4.80
C GLU A 345 33.03 -16.48 4.88
N LEU A 346 32.24 -16.52 3.81
CA LEU A 346 30.97 -15.81 3.68
C LEU A 346 29.77 -16.58 4.22
N MET A 347 29.85 -17.90 4.33
CA MET A 347 28.81 -18.79 4.85
C MET A 347 29.18 -19.28 6.25
N GLN A 348 28.71 -18.56 7.27
CA GLN A 348 28.97 -18.87 8.68
C GLN A 348 27.67 -19.31 9.37
N GLY A 349 26.97 -20.28 8.77
CA GLY A 349 25.59 -20.66 9.13
C GLY A 349 24.53 -19.73 8.54
N THR A 350 24.89 -18.45 8.35
CA THR A 350 24.18 -17.49 7.49
C THR A 350 25.14 -16.83 6.52
N TRP A 351 24.63 -16.42 5.36
CA TRP A 351 25.37 -15.64 4.39
C TRP A 351 25.66 -14.24 4.92
N GLN A 352 26.93 -13.84 4.94
CA GLN A 352 27.41 -12.56 5.47
C GLN A 352 27.37 -11.42 4.44
N GLY A 353 27.20 -11.74 3.15
CA GLY A 353 27.10 -10.74 2.09
C GLY A 353 25.76 -9.99 2.11
N SER A 354 25.77 -8.69 1.83
CA SER A 354 24.57 -7.87 1.87
C SER A 354 23.71 -8.05 0.64
N ARG A 355 24.31 -8.18 -0.55
CA ARG A 355 23.57 -8.15 -1.83
C ARG A 355 22.68 -9.37 -2.00
N ALA A 356 23.19 -10.57 -1.77
CA ALA A 356 22.38 -11.78 -1.91
C ALA A 356 21.20 -11.81 -0.92
N ASN A 357 21.42 -11.34 0.32
CA ASN A 357 20.35 -11.22 1.31
C ASN A 357 19.30 -10.17 0.90
N THR A 358 19.71 -9.01 0.37
CA THR A 358 18.76 -8.00 -0.14
C THR A 358 17.92 -8.55 -1.30
N ILE A 359 18.54 -9.31 -2.22
CA ILE A 359 17.82 -9.98 -3.33
C ILE A 359 16.77 -10.94 -2.78
N LEU A 360 17.15 -11.80 -1.82
CA LEU A 360 16.22 -12.74 -1.21
C LEU A 360 15.03 -12.01 -0.57
N LYS A 361 15.29 -11.00 0.26
CA LYS A 361 14.25 -10.24 0.96
C LYS A 361 13.29 -9.55 0.00
N LEU A 362 13.82 -8.93 -1.05
CA LEU A 362 13.01 -8.24 -2.06
C LEU A 362 12.09 -9.21 -2.80
N LEU A 363 12.65 -10.30 -3.34
CA LEU A 363 11.91 -11.22 -4.22
C LEU A 363 10.93 -12.10 -3.44
N THR A 364 11.19 -12.39 -2.17
CA THR A 364 10.27 -13.14 -1.30
C THR A 364 9.29 -12.26 -0.54
N ARG A 365 9.46 -10.94 -0.58
CA ARG A 365 8.68 -9.96 0.20
C ARG A 365 8.73 -10.22 1.71
N ASP A 366 9.81 -10.83 2.19
CA ASP A 366 10.05 -11.09 3.60
C ASP A 366 11.31 -10.36 4.06
N SER A 367 11.13 -9.29 4.83
CA SER A 367 12.23 -8.47 5.36
C SER A 367 13.13 -9.22 6.37
N ASN A 368 12.64 -10.32 6.93
CA ASN A 368 13.36 -11.19 7.87
C ASN A 368 14.05 -12.36 7.16
N ALA A 369 13.85 -12.54 5.85
CA ALA A 369 14.50 -13.61 5.11
C ALA A 369 16.03 -13.45 5.15
N VAL A 370 16.72 -14.56 5.38
CA VAL A 370 18.17 -14.63 5.44
C VAL A 370 18.61 -15.91 4.74
N ILE A 371 19.62 -15.81 3.88
CA ILE A 371 20.26 -16.97 3.30
C ILE A 371 21.04 -17.69 4.40
N LYS A 372 20.72 -18.95 4.61
CA LYS A 372 21.38 -19.88 5.51
C LYS A 372 22.17 -20.89 4.70
N GLY A 373 23.05 -21.61 5.35
CA GLY A 373 23.83 -22.64 4.67
C GLY A 373 24.72 -23.42 5.61
N ASP A 374 25.34 -24.44 5.05
CA ASP A 374 26.43 -25.19 5.65
C ASP A 374 27.74 -24.96 4.86
N GLY A 375 28.73 -25.83 5.03
CA GLY A 375 30.01 -25.70 4.31
C GLY A 375 29.92 -25.97 2.81
N THR A 376 28.79 -26.49 2.32
CA THR A 376 28.59 -26.93 0.94
C THR A 376 27.38 -26.27 0.29
N HIS A 377 26.25 -26.22 0.99
CA HIS A 377 24.95 -25.85 0.45
C HIS A 377 24.40 -24.58 1.09
N PHE A 378 23.50 -23.89 0.39
CA PHE A 378 22.71 -22.80 0.93
C PHE A 378 21.21 -23.06 0.79
N TRP A 379 20.41 -22.35 1.58
CA TRP A 379 18.95 -22.31 1.47
C TRP A 379 18.44 -20.97 2.01
N PRO A 380 17.24 -20.50 1.62
CA PRO A 380 16.34 -21.08 0.62
C PRO A 380 16.88 -20.93 -0.82
N TYR A 381 16.21 -21.57 -1.79
CA TYR A 381 16.51 -21.51 -3.24
C TYR A 381 17.88 -22.09 -3.66
N GLY A 382 18.54 -22.89 -2.82
CA GLY A 382 19.75 -23.63 -3.21
C GLY A 382 19.50 -24.88 -4.07
N ILE A 383 18.27 -25.42 -4.04
CA ILE A 383 17.83 -26.61 -4.79
C ILE A 383 18.71 -27.82 -4.45
N ASN A 384 18.84 -28.11 -3.16
CA ASN A 384 19.78 -29.10 -2.61
C ASN A 384 19.32 -30.56 -2.81
N GLY A 385 18.14 -30.76 -3.40
CA GLY A 385 17.66 -32.09 -3.74
C GLY A 385 16.48 -32.05 -4.70
N ALA A 386 16.20 -33.20 -5.33
CA ALA A 386 15.14 -33.33 -6.34
C ALA A 386 13.72 -33.00 -5.83
N HIS A 387 13.50 -33.02 -4.52
CA HIS A 387 12.22 -32.66 -3.90
C HIS A 387 12.04 -31.15 -3.71
N GLU A 388 13.12 -30.38 -3.77
CA GLU A 388 13.09 -28.90 -3.73
C GLU A 388 12.89 -28.30 -5.12
N ASP A 389 13.10 -29.09 -6.18
CA ASP A 389 12.93 -28.66 -7.57
C ASP A 389 11.45 -28.67 -7.99
N SER A 390 10.81 -27.50 -7.86
CA SER A 390 9.44 -27.27 -8.31
C SER A 390 9.30 -27.09 -9.83
N GLY A 391 10.42 -26.84 -10.54
CA GLY A 391 10.41 -26.45 -11.95
C GLY A 391 9.79 -25.08 -12.25
N SER A 392 9.53 -24.24 -11.24
CA SER A 392 8.89 -22.93 -11.46
C SER A 392 9.89 -21.86 -11.93
N ASP A 393 9.41 -20.92 -12.75
CA ASP A 393 10.19 -19.75 -13.19
C ASP A 393 10.76 -18.97 -11.99
N GLU A 394 9.93 -18.79 -10.96
CA GLU A 394 10.31 -18.10 -9.72
C GLU A 394 11.49 -18.78 -9.01
N LEU A 395 11.48 -20.11 -8.87
CA LEU A 395 12.55 -20.85 -8.20
C LEU A 395 13.90 -20.64 -8.92
N TYR A 396 13.91 -20.84 -10.24
CA TYR A 396 15.12 -20.74 -11.05
C TYR A 396 15.61 -19.30 -11.17
N MET A 397 14.71 -18.34 -11.34
CA MET A 397 15.03 -16.92 -11.38
C MET A 397 15.66 -16.46 -10.05
N ILE A 398 15.02 -16.76 -8.92
CA ILE A 398 15.53 -16.36 -7.59
C ILE A 398 16.87 -17.04 -7.31
N HIS A 399 17.02 -18.33 -7.63
CA HIS A 399 18.31 -19.02 -7.50
C HIS A 399 19.41 -18.27 -8.26
N ALA A 400 19.21 -18.00 -9.56
CA ALA A 400 20.22 -17.34 -10.38
C ALA A 400 20.54 -15.92 -9.87
N LEU A 401 19.53 -15.14 -9.48
CA LEU A 401 19.73 -13.80 -8.91
C LEU A 401 20.47 -13.85 -7.57
N ILE A 402 20.22 -14.84 -6.71
CA ILE A 402 20.98 -15.06 -5.47
C ILE A 402 22.44 -15.35 -5.81
N ILE A 403 22.73 -16.21 -6.80
CA ILE A 403 24.11 -16.49 -7.24
C ILE A 403 24.80 -15.23 -7.78
N GLN A 404 24.11 -14.39 -8.56
CA GLN A 404 24.61 -13.07 -8.97
C GLN A 404 24.87 -12.15 -7.77
N GLY A 405 24.01 -12.19 -6.75
CA GLY A 405 24.20 -11.49 -5.48
C GLY A 405 25.45 -11.97 -4.75
N MET A 406 25.62 -13.28 -4.60
CA MET A 406 26.79 -13.89 -3.95
C MET A 406 28.09 -13.52 -4.67
N LYS A 407 28.08 -13.48 -6.01
CA LYS A 407 29.19 -12.98 -6.81
C LYS A 407 29.50 -11.51 -6.49
N THR A 408 28.46 -10.68 -6.38
CA THR A 408 28.60 -9.26 -6.02
C THR A 408 29.16 -9.08 -4.60
N ASP A 409 28.80 -9.99 -3.69
CA ASP A 409 29.32 -10.06 -2.31
C ASP A 409 30.76 -10.60 -2.24
N GLY A 410 31.35 -11.01 -3.37
CA GLY A 410 32.75 -11.41 -3.47
C GLY A 410 33.00 -12.90 -3.65
N LEU A 411 31.97 -13.73 -3.87
CA LEU A 411 32.15 -15.12 -4.27
C LEU A 411 32.72 -15.18 -5.71
N PRO A 412 33.86 -15.85 -5.95
CA PRO A 412 34.49 -15.86 -7.27
C PRO A 412 33.80 -16.83 -8.22
N SER A 413 33.74 -16.49 -9.50
CA SER A 413 33.08 -17.32 -10.52
C SER A 413 34.01 -17.88 -11.61
N ASN A 414 35.34 -17.87 -11.37
CA ASN A 414 36.47 -18.30 -12.24
C ASN A 414 36.22 -18.31 -13.75
#